data_AF-A0A947RSZ6-F1
#
_entry.id   AF-A0A947RSZ6-F1
#
_cell.length_a   1.000
_cell.length_b   1.000
_cell.length_c   1.000
_cell.angle_alpha   90.00
_cell.angle_beta   90.00
_cell.angle_gamma   90.00
#
_symmetry.space_group_name_H-M   'P 1'
#
loop_
_entity.id
_entity.type
_entity.pdbx_description
1 polymer ?
#
loop_
_entity_poly.entity_id
_entity_poly.type
_entity_poly.pdbx_seq_one_letter_code
_entity_poly.pdbx_strand_id
1 'polypeptide(L)' 'MNEPVLRLAFPMVNAYLVRAGDGFILIDTGFRSNRKALDAALTGAGCGVGDLKLILITHGDADHSS' A
#
# COMPACT_ATOMS: atom_id res chain seq x y z
N MET A 1 13.84 -2.66 3.78
CA MET A 1 13.59 -2.19 2.39
C MET A 1 14.80 -1.37 1.96
N ASN A 2 15.50 -1.76 0.88
CA ASN A 2 16.63 -1.00 0.35
C ASN A 2 16.18 0.17 -0.54
N GLU A 3 14.93 0.16 -1.00
CA GLU A 3 14.31 1.25 -1.75
C GLU A 3 13.28 1.99 -0.89
N PRO A 4 13.18 3.34 -0.99
CA PRO A 4 12.25 4.14 -0.19
C PRO A 4 10.79 4.02 -0.66
N VAL A 5 10.55 3.54 -1.88
CA VAL A 5 9.22 3.38 -2.48
C VAL A 5 9.11 1.99 -3.08
N LEU A 6 8.16 1.21 -2.60
CA LEU A 6 7.81 -0.10 -3.14
C LEU A 6 6.51 0.00 -3.93
N ARG A 7 6.55 -0.33 -5.21
CA ARG A 7 5.35 -0.44 -6.04
C ARG A 7 4.64 -1.77 -5.77
N LEU A 8 3.35 -1.70 -5.48
CA LEU A 8 2.44 -2.83 -5.35
C LEU A 8 1.59 -2.89 -6.63
N ALA A 9 2.01 -3.71 -7.59
CA ALA A 9 1.32 -3.82 -8.87
C ALA A 9 0.16 -4.81 -8.77
N PHE A 10 -1.08 -4.30 -8.89
CA PHE A 10 -2.27 -5.11 -9.03
C PHE A 10 -2.72 -5.15 -10.50
N PRO A 11 -3.61 -6.07 -10.90
CA PRO A 11 -4.23 -6.00 -12.22
C PRO A 11 -4.90 -4.64 -12.43
N MET A 12 -4.49 -3.92 -13.48
CA MET A 12 -5.02 -2.61 -13.93
C MET A 12 -4.72 -1.39 -13.04
N VAL A 13 -4.29 -1.55 -11.79
CA VAL A 13 -4.04 -0.44 -10.85
C VAL A 13 -2.76 -0.64 -10.06
N ASN A 14 -2.14 0.46 -9.61
CA ASN A 14 -0.98 0.42 -8.73
C ASN A 14 -1.34 0.99 -7.36
N ALA A 15 -0.73 0.40 -6.33
CA ALA A 15 -0.57 1.02 -5.03
C ALA A 15 0.94 1.17 -4.74
N TYR A 16 1.29 1.97 -3.74
CA TYR A 16 2.68 2.21 -3.37
C TYR A 16 2.85 2.23 -1.86
N LEU A 17 3.86 1.53 -1.36
CA LEU A 17 4.28 1.61 0.03
C LEU A 17 5.55 2.43 0.12
N VAL A 18 5.50 3.54 0.83
CA VAL A 18 6.61 4.48 1.01
C VAL A 18 7.13 4.36 2.43
N ARG A 19 8.44 4.19 2.60
CA ARG A 19 9.07 4.23 3.91
C ARG A 19 9.21 5.69 4.36
N ALA A 20 8.67 6.01 5.54
CA ALA A 20 8.67 7.36 6.09
C ALA A 20 9.07 7.31 7.57
N GLY A 21 10.34 7.61 7.86
CA GLY A 21 10.87 7.56 9.22
C GLY A 21 10.80 6.16 9.83
N ASP A 22 10.11 6.06 10.97
CA ASP A 22 9.86 4.82 11.72
C ASP A 22 8.60 4.08 11.27
N GLY A 23 7.93 4.54 10.21
CA GLY A 23 6.73 3.90 9.69
C GLY A 23 6.61 3.96 8.17
N PHE A 24 5.37 3.82 7.70
CA PHE A 24 5.04 3.75 6.30
C PHE A 24 3.86 4.64 5.92
N ILE A 25 3.83 5.04 4.65
CA ILE A 25 2.69 5.68 3.99
C ILE A 25 2.26 4.74 2.85
N LEU A 26 0.95 4.46 2.77
CA LEU A 26 0.36 3.73 1.66
C LEU A 26 -0.33 4.71 0.72
N ILE A 27 -0.06 4.60 -0.58
CA ILE A 27 -0.75 5.35 -1.63
C ILE A 27 -1.61 4.35 -2.40
N ASP A 28 -2.93 4.57 -2.37
CA ASP A 28 -3.98 3.70 -2.91
C ASP A 28 -4.01 2.27 -2.34
N THR A 29 -5.13 1.57 -2.54
CA THR A 29 -5.32 0.21 -2.00
C THR A 29 -5.62 -0.85 -3.06
N GLY A 30 -5.92 -0.45 -4.29
CA GLY A 30 -6.42 -1.35 -5.32
C GLY A 30 -7.93 -1.62 -5.18
N PHE A 31 -8.40 -2.68 -5.83
CA PHE A 31 -9.78 -3.17 -5.67
C PHE A 31 -9.95 -3.95 -4.36
N ARG A 32 -11.20 -4.13 -3.93
CA ARG A 32 -11.55 -5.00 -2.77
C ARG A 32 -10.96 -6.41 -2.89
N SER A 33 -10.89 -6.94 -4.12
CA SER A 33 -10.32 -8.25 -4.43
C SER A 33 -8.80 -8.31 -4.18
N ASN A 34 -8.11 -7.17 -4.16
CA ASN A 34 -6.68 -7.07 -3.92
C ASN A 34 -6.31 -7.10 -2.43
N ARG A 35 -7.26 -7.00 -1.50
CA ARG A 35 -6.98 -6.91 -0.04
C ARG A 35 -5.98 -7.95 0.46
N LYS A 36 -6.16 -9.23 0.12
CA LYS A 36 -5.22 -10.28 0.55
C LYS A 36 -3.81 -10.09 -0.02
N ALA A 37 -3.70 -9.63 -1.26
CA ALA A 37 -2.41 -9.37 -1.91
C ALA A 37 -1.74 -8.13 -1.31
N LEU A 38 -2.52 -7.09 -1.00
CA LEU A 38 -2.07 -5.91 -0.28
C LEU A 38 -1.52 -6.28 1.10
N ASP A 39 -2.29 -6.99 1.93
CA ASP A 39 -1.88 -7.42 3.27
C ASP A 39 -0.58 -8.24 3.24
N ALA A 40 -0.47 -9.16 2.28
CA ALA A 40 0.74 -9.96 2.09
C ALA A 40 1.95 -9.11 1.69
N ALA A 41 1.76 -8.11 0.82
CA ALA A 41 2.83 -7.23 0.38
C ALA A 41 3.28 -6.26 1.49
N LEU A 42 2.35 -5.71 2.28
CA LEU A 42 2.66 -4.91 3.47
C LEU A 42 3.48 -5.73 4.49
N THR A 43 3.02 -6.95 4.78
CA THR A 43 3.73 -7.86 5.69
C THR A 43 5.12 -8.22 5.17
N GLY A 44 5.24 -8.57 3.88
CA GLY A 44 6.52 -8.88 3.24
C GLY A 44 7.50 -7.70 3.19
N ALA A 45 6.97 -6.48 3.19
CA ALA A 45 7.75 -5.25 3.32
C ALA A 45 8.21 -4.94 4.76
N GLY A 46 7.74 -5.71 5.75
CA GLY A 46 7.97 -5.45 7.17
C GLY A 46 7.09 -4.34 7.75
N CYS A 47 5.98 -4.00 7.09
CA CYS A 47 4.98 -3.08 7.63
C CYS A 47 3.97 -3.87 8.48
N GLY A 48 4.16 -3.82 9.79
CA GLY A 48 3.28 -4.46 10.77
C GLY A 48 2.12 -3.58 11.23
N VAL A 49 1.35 -4.10 12.19
CA VAL A 49 0.26 -3.36 12.83
C VAL A 49 0.82 -2.14 13.56
N GLY A 50 0.30 -0.96 13.23
CA GLY A 50 0.73 0.31 13.81
C GLY A 50 1.87 1.01 13.08
N ASP A 51 2.51 0.36 12.10
CA ASP A 51 3.59 0.97 11.31
C ASP A 51 3.07 1.85 10.18
N LEU A 52 1.87 1.55 9.67
CA LEU A 52 1.21 2.36 8.65
C LEU A 52 0.64 3.64 9.28
N LYS A 53 1.26 4.79 8.99
CA LYS A 53 0.94 6.08 9.62
C LYS A 53 -0.07 6.91 8.82
N LEU A 54 -0.15 6.66 7.51
CA LEU A 54 -0.99 7.42 6.60
C LEU A 54 -1.40 6.57 5.41
N ILE A 55 -2.65 6.74 4.97
CA ILE A 55 -3.16 6.23 3.69
C ILE A 55 -3.56 7.46 2.87
N LEU A 56 -2.96 7.59 1.68
CA LEU A 56 -3.29 8.61 0.70
C LEU A 56 -4.05 7.96 -0.45
N ILE A 57 -5.22 8.49 -0.78
CA ILE A 57 -6.03 8.02 -1.89
C ILE A 57 -5.95 9.08 -3.00
N THR A 58 -5.55 8.67 -4.20
CA THR A 58 -5.38 9.58 -5.35
C THR A 58 -6.72 10.14 -5.82
N HIS A 59 -7.74 9.28 -5.94
CA HIS A 59 -9.12 9.62 -6.25
C HIS A 59 -10.08 8.55 -5.73
N GLY A 60 -11.37 8.90 -5.61
CA GLY A 60 -12.37 8.11 -4.89
C GLY A 60 -12.99 6.92 -5.63
N ASP A 61 -12.40 6.48 -6.74
CA ASP A 61 -12.93 5.33 -7.48
C ASP A 61 -12.60 4.00 -6.78
N ALA A 62 -13.41 2.98 -7.08
CA ALA A 62 -13.39 1.72 -6.34
C ALA A 62 -12.10 0.91 -6.52
N ASP A 63 -11.35 1.19 -7.57
CA ASP A 63 -10.05 0.58 -7.87
C ASP A 63 -8.89 1.20 -7.06
N HIS A 64 -9.14 2.28 -6.31
CA HIS A 64 -8.13 2.95 -5.49
C HIS A 64 -8.47 3.03 -3.99
N SER A 65 -9.76 2.95 -3.62
CA SER A 65 -10.26 3.30 -2.28
C SER A 65 -10.93 2.14 -1.50
N SER A 66 -10.70 0.90 -1.93
CA SER A 66 -11.41 -0.31 -1.49
C SER A 66 -10.69 -1.16 -0.43
#